data_AF-A0A661Z9S8-F1
#
_entry.id   AF-A0A661Z9S8-F1
#
_cell.length_a   1.000
_cell.length_b   1.000
_cell.length_c   1.000
_cell.angle_alpha   90.00
_cell.angle_beta   90.00
_cell.angle_gamma   90.00
#
_symmetry.space_group_name_H-M   'P 1'
#
loop_
_entity.id
_entity.type
_entity.pdbx_description
1 polymer ?
#
loop_
_entity_poly.entity_id
_entity_poly.type
_entity_poly.pdbx_seq_one_letter_code
_entity_poly.pdbx_strand_id
1 'polypeptide(L)'
;MKYLFLLFLFLFPTLIFSQINDDFEDGDISGWTEGTAGDWISSNSSPITGSYSLKHNLDAVAGISYITHNINGISIQNGESIWQFNFKNGAWNPSGSNYFGVYLFSNQEDLTADINGYAFGVNMTGTNDVLTLWKVSGGTFSAI
;
A
#
# COMPACT_ATOMS: atom_id res chain seq x y z
N MET A 1 -33.00 39.73 2.24
CA MET A 1 -32.21 38.77 3.05
C MET A 1 -32.47 37.29 2.74
N LYS A 2 -33.30 36.94 1.73
CA LYS A 2 -33.65 35.54 1.42
C LYS A 2 -32.63 34.81 0.51
N TYR A 3 -31.79 35.57 -0.20
CA TYR A 3 -30.76 35.03 -1.10
C TYR A 3 -29.37 34.88 -0.46
N LEU A 4 -29.18 35.39 0.77
CA LEU A 4 -27.88 35.30 1.46
C LEU A 4 -27.59 33.88 2.00
N PHE A 5 -28.64 33.08 2.18
CA PHE A 5 -28.52 31.69 2.67
C PHE A 5 -27.98 30.72 1.61
N LEU A 6 -28.17 31.02 0.32
CA LEU A 6 -27.69 30.17 -0.78
C LEU A 6 -26.17 30.28 -1.00
N LEU A 7 -25.53 31.36 -0.55
CA LEU A 7 -24.09 31.56 -0.71
C LEU A 7 -23.26 30.71 0.28
N PHE A 8 -23.85 30.34 1.44
CA PHE A 8 -23.17 29.54 2.46
C PHE A 8 -23.03 28.04 2.09
N LEU A 9 -23.82 27.54 1.13
CA LEU A 9 -23.73 26.14 0.68
C LEU A 9 -22.52 25.87 -0.22
N PHE A 10 -21.95 26.92 -0.85
CA PHE A 10 -20.79 26.82 -1.74
C PHE A 10 -19.43 26.99 -1.04
N LEU A 11 -19.43 27.25 0.27
CA LEU A 11 -18.21 27.46 1.07
C LEU A 11 -17.84 26.27 1.94
N PHE A 12 -18.55 25.15 1.85
CA PHE A 12 -18.08 23.91 2.46
C PHE A 12 -16.97 23.34 1.57
N PRO A 13 -15.69 23.34 2.01
CA PRO A 13 -14.70 22.54 1.32
C PRO A 13 -15.23 21.10 1.33
N THR A 14 -15.42 20.53 0.14
CA THR A 14 -15.62 19.10 0.03
C THR A 14 -14.35 18.47 0.58
N LEU A 15 -14.42 17.97 1.81
CA LEU A 15 -13.40 17.11 2.37
C LEU A 15 -13.40 15.86 1.50
N ILE A 16 -12.47 15.82 0.53
CA ILE A 16 -12.18 14.60 -0.20
C ILE A 16 -11.42 13.75 0.80
N PHE A 17 -12.11 12.83 1.46
CA PHE A 17 -11.45 11.83 2.27
C PHE A 17 -10.62 10.97 1.34
N SER A 18 -9.29 10.92 1.56
CA SER A 18 -8.52 9.77 1.08
C SER A 18 -9.18 8.54 1.68
N GLN A 19 -9.52 7.56 0.85
CA GLN A 19 -10.25 6.39 1.35
C GLN A 19 -9.38 5.52 2.27
N ILE A 20 -8.05 5.70 2.21
CA ILE A 20 -7.10 5.25 3.23
C ILE A 20 -6.10 6.38 3.48
N ASN A 21 -5.86 6.70 4.75
CA ASN A 21 -4.70 7.46 5.18
C ASN A 21 -4.24 6.85 6.50
N ASP A 22 -3.05 6.27 6.49
CA ASP A 22 -2.45 5.66 7.66
C ASP A 22 -0.95 5.95 7.64
N ASP A 23 -0.47 6.64 8.67
CA ASP A 23 0.95 6.91 8.91
C ASP A 23 1.57 5.94 9.92
N PHE A 24 0.74 5.08 10.54
CA PHE A 24 1.09 4.11 11.56
C PHE A 24 1.64 4.70 12.87
N GLU A 25 1.53 6.02 13.08
CA GLU A 25 2.11 6.72 14.23
C GLU A 25 1.41 6.42 15.56
N ASP A 26 0.23 5.83 15.53
CA ASP A 26 -0.49 5.31 16.70
C ASP A 26 0.12 4.02 17.27
N GLY A 27 1.07 3.41 16.55
CA GLY A 27 1.76 2.21 17.00
C GLY A 27 0.94 0.94 16.84
N ASP A 28 -0.13 0.96 16.05
CA ASP A 28 -0.91 -0.22 15.72
C ASP A 28 -1.15 -0.40 14.22
N ILE A 29 -1.73 -1.54 13.84
CA ILE A 29 -2.04 -1.90 12.44
C ILE A 29 -3.54 -2.21 12.29
N SER A 30 -4.39 -1.60 13.11
CA SER A 30 -5.83 -1.84 13.10
C SER A 30 -6.43 -1.48 11.74
N GLY A 31 -7.32 -2.33 11.22
CA GLY A 31 -7.90 -2.17 9.88
C GLY A 31 -7.05 -2.79 8.76
N TRP A 32 -5.82 -3.21 9.05
CA TRP A 32 -5.01 -4.03 8.17
C TRP A 32 -5.16 -5.52 8.48
N THR A 33 -5.10 -6.35 7.45
CA THR A 33 -5.17 -7.81 7.56
C THR A 33 -3.87 -8.41 7.06
N GLU A 34 -3.16 -9.11 7.95
CA GLU A 34 -1.94 -9.82 7.62
C GLU A 34 -2.27 -11.16 6.95
N GLY A 35 -1.47 -11.56 5.97
CA GLY A 35 -1.52 -12.92 5.40
C GLY A 35 -1.14 -13.99 6.42
N THR A 36 -0.14 -13.68 7.25
CA THR A 36 0.30 -14.49 8.40
C THR A 36 0.43 -13.57 9.60
N ALA A 37 -0.29 -13.87 10.69
CA ALA A 37 -0.30 -13.03 11.87
C ALA A 37 1.10 -12.91 12.50
N GLY A 38 1.55 -11.68 12.75
CA GLY A 38 2.83 -11.37 13.38
C GLY A 38 4.00 -11.12 12.40
N ASP A 39 3.77 -11.26 11.10
CA ASP A 39 4.75 -10.93 10.06
C ASP A 39 4.92 -9.42 9.89
N TRP A 40 3.98 -8.61 10.37
CA TRP A 40 3.99 -7.16 10.27
C TRP A 40 3.73 -6.51 11.62
N ILE A 41 4.28 -5.31 11.78
CA ILE A 41 4.13 -4.53 13.00
C ILE A 41 4.26 -3.04 12.68
N SER A 42 3.55 -2.18 13.41
CA SER A 42 3.92 -0.77 13.50
C SER A 42 5.11 -0.62 14.44
N SER A 43 6.29 -0.27 13.92
CA SER A 43 7.55 -0.33 14.65
C SER A 43 8.17 1.04 14.90
N ASN A 44 8.67 1.27 16.11
CA ASN A 44 9.54 2.40 16.43
C ASN A 44 11.04 2.14 16.16
N SER A 45 11.37 0.99 15.59
CA SER A 45 12.74 0.63 15.26
C SER A 45 13.12 1.13 13.87
N SER A 46 13.86 2.25 13.82
CA SER A 46 14.32 2.91 12.60
C SER A 46 13.17 3.31 11.64
N PRO A 47 12.17 4.05 12.13
CA PRO A 47 11.00 4.43 11.34
C PRO A 47 11.41 5.27 10.12
N ILE A 48 10.57 5.27 9.08
CA ILE A 48 10.82 6.04 7.85
C ILE A 48 10.61 7.53 8.12
N THR A 49 9.50 7.84 8.80
CA THR A 49 9.10 9.17 9.26
C THR A 49 8.61 9.07 10.70
N GLY A 50 8.64 10.17 11.45
CA GLY A 50 8.07 10.24 12.80
C GLY A 50 8.62 9.21 13.79
N SER A 51 7.73 8.59 14.57
CA SER A 51 8.06 7.69 15.68
C SER A 51 7.78 6.23 15.34
N TYR A 52 6.83 5.94 14.46
CA TYR A 52 6.47 4.59 14.05
C TYR A 52 6.34 4.49 12.52
N SER A 53 6.49 3.27 12.00
CA SER A 53 6.14 2.96 10.61
C SER A 53 5.83 1.48 10.49
N LEU A 54 4.93 1.11 9.57
CA LEU A 54 4.71 -0.28 9.20
C LEU A 54 6.03 -0.93 8.77
N LYS A 55 6.31 -2.11 9.33
CA LYS A 55 7.56 -2.83 9.15
C LYS A 55 7.30 -4.33 9.06
N HIS A 56 7.96 -4.99 8.11
CA HIS A 56 8.05 -6.45 8.09
C HIS A 56 8.87 -6.93 9.30
N ASN A 57 8.32 -7.84 10.08
CA ASN A 57 8.74 -8.21 11.42
C ASN A 57 9.45 -9.57 11.48
N LEU A 58 9.97 -10.04 10.35
CA LEU A 58 10.73 -11.29 10.28
C LEU A 58 12.19 -11.02 9.89
N ASP A 59 13.08 -11.91 10.30
CA ASP A 59 14.48 -11.91 9.90
C ASP A 59 14.92 -13.35 9.56
N ALA A 60 15.63 -13.52 8.45
CA ALA A 60 16.12 -14.80 7.94
C ALA A 60 15.05 -15.92 7.80
N VAL A 61 13.77 -15.55 7.64
CA VAL A 61 12.66 -16.47 7.37
C VAL A 61 12.32 -16.45 5.88
N ALA A 62 12.26 -17.62 5.25
CA ALA A 62 11.81 -17.76 3.87
C ALA A 62 10.28 -17.85 3.82
N GLY A 63 9.68 -17.18 2.83
CA GLY A 63 8.24 -17.20 2.63
C GLY A 63 7.75 -15.94 1.92
N ILE A 64 6.43 -15.88 1.72
CA ILE A 64 5.74 -14.69 1.27
C ILE A 64 5.01 -14.12 2.47
N SER A 65 5.33 -12.87 2.82
CA SER A 65 4.62 -12.10 3.83
C SER A 65 3.92 -10.93 3.16
N TYR A 66 2.67 -10.68 3.53
CA TYR A 66 1.91 -9.55 3.03
C TYR A 66 0.93 -9.04 4.08
N ILE A 67 0.50 -7.80 3.91
CA ILE A 67 -0.53 -7.16 4.69
C ILE A 67 -1.39 -6.32 3.74
N THR A 68 -2.70 -6.34 3.92
CA THR A 68 -3.66 -5.67 3.03
C THR A 68 -4.63 -4.81 3.82
N HIS A 69 -5.07 -3.72 3.21
CA HIS A 69 -6.20 -2.93 3.71
C HIS A 69 -7.31 -2.93 2.67
N ASN A 70 -8.53 -3.24 3.11
CA ASN A 70 -9.67 -3.29 2.21
C ASN A 70 -10.10 -1.87 1.79
N ILE A 71 -10.25 -1.63 0.48
CA ILE A 71 -10.67 -0.35 -0.12
C ILE A 71 -12.04 -0.43 -0.80
N ASN A 72 -12.94 -1.27 -0.28
CA ASN A 72 -14.29 -1.42 -0.82
C ASN A 72 -14.96 -0.06 -1.02
N GLY A 73 -15.45 0.19 -2.25
CA GLY A 73 -16.06 1.45 -2.63
C GLY A 73 -15.21 2.31 -3.57
N ILE A 74 -13.92 1.99 -3.77
CA ILE A 74 -13.10 2.57 -4.84
C ILE A 74 -13.38 1.87 -6.16
N SER A 75 -13.78 2.63 -7.18
CA SER A 75 -13.75 2.18 -8.57
C SER A 75 -12.62 2.89 -9.31
N ILE A 76 -11.62 2.12 -9.74
CA ILE A 76 -10.50 2.61 -10.57
C ILE A 76 -10.96 3.13 -11.95
N GLN A 77 -12.21 2.85 -12.34
CA GLN A 77 -12.77 3.31 -13.62
C GLN A 77 -13.42 4.70 -13.53
N ASN A 78 -13.69 5.20 -12.32
CA ASN A 78 -14.55 6.37 -12.10
C ASN A 78 -13.78 7.65 -11.73
N GLY A 79 -12.49 7.75 -12.08
CA GLY A 79 -11.70 8.96 -11.86
C GLY A 79 -10.21 8.69 -11.75
N GLU A 80 -9.50 9.70 -11.26
CA GLU A 80 -8.07 9.60 -10.93
C GLU A 80 -7.90 9.01 -9.52
N SER A 81 -6.96 8.08 -9.37
CA SER A 81 -6.54 7.55 -8.08
C SER A 81 -5.10 7.97 -7.82
N ILE A 82 -4.85 8.64 -6.70
CA ILE A 82 -3.53 9.12 -6.31
C ILE A 82 -3.04 8.28 -5.15
N TRP A 83 -1.84 7.74 -5.29
CA TRP A 83 -1.15 7.02 -4.24
C TRP A 83 0.11 7.78 -3.82
N GLN A 84 0.35 7.86 -2.51
CA GLN A 84 1.53 8.51 -1.92
C GLN A 84 2.10 7.59 -0.85
N PHE A 85 3.40 7.32 -0.93
CA PHE A 85 4.08 6.40 -0.01
C PHE A 85 5.44 6.96 0.41
N ASN A 86 5.78 6.75 1.67
CA ASN A 86 7.17 6.74 2.13
C ASN A 86 7.63 5.28 2.13
N PHE A 87 8.65 4.96 1.34
CA PHE A 87 9.08 3.58 1.10
C PHE A 87 10.57 3.45 1.35
N LYS A 88 10.96 2.42 2.12
CA LYS A 88 12.35 2.19 2.52
C LYS A 88 12.64 0.69 2.51
N ASN A 89 13.76 0.30 1.94
CA ASN A 89 14.29 -1.06 2.09
C ASN A 89 15.23 -1.14 3.31
N GLY A 90 15.43 -2.36 3.80
CA GLY A 90 16.40 -2.63 4.87
C GLY A 90 17.85 -2.64 4.36
N ALA A 91 18.79 -3.00 5.25
CA ALA A 91 20.21 -3.13 4.87
C ALA A 91 20.49 -4.44 4.12
N TRP A 92 19.83 -4.65 2.98
CA TRP A 92 19.97 -5.83 2.12
C TRP A 92 19.77 -5.47 0.65
N ASN A 93 20.40 -6.25 -0.24
CA ASN A 93 20.28 -6.08 -1.68
C ASN A 93 19.15 -6.97 -2.22
N PRO A 94 18.17 -6.40 -2.92
CA PRO A 94 17.14 -7.18 -3.58
C PRO A 94 17.69 -8.19 -4.59
N SER A 95 16.93 -9.25 -4.81
CA SER A 95 17.27 -10.34 -5.73
C SER A 95 16.00 -10.94 -6.32
N GLY A 96 16.14 -11.84 -7.28
CA GLY A 96 14.98 -12.48 -7.92
C GLY A 96 14.15 -13.36 -6.98
N SER A 97 14.70 -13.73 -5.82
CA SER A 97 14.02 -14.52 -4.78
C SER A 97 13.80 -13.74 -3.48
N ASN A 98 14.22 -12.48 -3.42
CA ASN A 98 14.00 -11.59 -2.29
C ASN A 98 13.71 -10.20 -2.83
N TYR A 99 12.43 -9.88 -2.95
CA TYR A 99 11.91 -8.68 -3.57
C TYR A 99 10.80 -8.11 -2.71
N PHE A 100 10.42 -6.87 -2.97
CA PHE A 100 9.43 -6.18 -2.15
C PHE A 100 8.71 -5.13 -2.99
N GLY A 101 7.47 -4.85 -2.60
CA GLY A 101 6.60 -3.93 -3.32
C GLY A 101 5.29 -3.74 -2.59
N VAL A 102 4.44 -2.92 -3.18
CA VAL A 102 3.09 -2.63 -2.71
C VAL A 102 2.14 -2.83 -3.88
N TYR A 103 1.08 -3.61 -3.64
CA TYR A 103 -0.08 -3.61 -4.54
C TYR A 103 -0.85 -2.32 -4.34
N LEU A 104 -0.97 -1.52 -5.41
CA LEU A 104 -1.85 -0.35 -5.47
C LEU A 104 -3.32 -0.81 -5.49
N PHE A 105 -3.59 -1.86 -6.25
CA PHE A 105 -4.88 -2.50 -6.34
C PHE A 105 -4.70 -4.00 -6.49
N SER A 106 -5.52 -4.79 -5.80
CA SER A 106 -5.64 -6.24 -5.96
C SER A 106 -7.11 -6.61 -6.01
N ASN A 107 -7.47 -7.59 -6.83
CA ASN A 107 -8.82 -8.16 -6.86
C ASN A 107 -9.06 -9.20 -5.76
N GLN A 108 -8.04 -9.57 -4.98
CA GLN A 108 -8.14 -10.49 -3.85
C GLN A 108 -7.41 -9.93 -2.63
N GLU A 109 -7.86 -10.33 -1.45
CA GLU A 109 -7.19 -10.06 -0.18
C GLU A 109 -5.99 -11.01 0.04
N ASP A 110 -6.14 -12.29 -0.32
CA ASP A 110 -5.05 -13.27 -0.32
C ASP A 110 -4.13 -13.05 -1.52
N LEU A 111 -2.95 -12.47 -1.28
CA LEU A 111 -1.95 -12.16 -2.32
C LEU A 111 -1.16 -13.39 -2.81
N THR A 112 -1.44 -14.58 -2.30
CA THR A 112 -0.90 -15.85 -2.82
C THR A 112 -1.80 -16.49 -3.88
N ALA A 113 -3.02 -15.96 -4.07
CA ALA A 113 -3.95 -16.41 -5.09
C ALA A 113 -3.62 -15.85 -6.50
N ASP A 114 -4.44 -16.19 -7.49
CA ASP A 114 -4.34 -15.65 -8.85
C ASP A 114 -4.79 -14.17 -8.88
N ILE A 115 -3.84 -13.26 -8.61
CA ILE A 115 -4.08 -11.82 -8.53
C ILE A 115 -4.16 -11.15 -9.91
N ASN A 116 -5.15 -10.27 -10.07
CA ASN A 116 -5.18 -9.22 -11.08
C ASN A 116 -5.12 -7.86 -10.38
N GLY A 117 -4.26 -6.96 -10.85
CA GLY A 117 -4.05 -5.71 -10.16
C GLY A 117 -2.94 -4.84 -10.73
N TYR A 118 -2.52 -3.87 -9.92
CA TYR A 118 -1.39 -2.99 -10.19
C TYR A 118 -0.52 -2.93 -8.93
N ALA A 119 0.79 -2.93 -9.12
CA ALA A 119 1.76 -2.87 -8.03
C ALA A 119 2.93 -1.98 -8.42
N PHE A 120 3.65 -1.44 -7.45
CA PHE A 120 4.99 -0.94 -7.67
C PHE A 120 5.95 -1.68 -6.74
N GLY A 121 7.19 -1.87 -7.17
CA GLY A 121 8.15 -2.62 -6.37
C GLY A 121 9.48 -2.77 -7.08
N VAL A 122 10.43 -3.35 -6.34
CA VAL A 122 11.79 -3.60 -6.80
C VAL A 122 11.94 -5.10 -7.01
N ASN A 123 12.45 -5.51 -8.18
CA ASN A 123 12.73 -6.90 -8.52
C ASN A 123 11.52 -7.86 -8.42
N MET A 124 10.29 -7.36 -8.57
CA MET A 124 9.08 -8.21 -8.70
C MET A 124 9.24 -9.20 -9.87
N THR A 125 10.01 -8.81 -10.90
CA THR A 125 10.64 -9.71 -11.86
C THR A 125 12.07 -9.25 -12.11
N GLY A 126 12.98 -10.17 -12.42
CA GLY A 126 14.38 -9.84 -12.70
C GLY A 126 15.16 -9.37 -11.47
N THR A 127 16.28 -8.66 -11.70
CA THR A 127 17.26 -8.27 -10.68
C THR A 127 17.95 -6.94 -11.02
N ASN A 128 17.21 -5.95 -11.50
CA ASN A 128 17.78 -4.68 -11.97
C ASN A 128 17.80 -3.57 -10.90
N ASP A 129 17.23 -3.84 -9.72
CA ASP A 129 17.13 -2.93 -8.57
C ASP A 129 16.40 -1.62 -8.89
N VAL A 130 15.53 -1.61 -9.90
CA VAL A 130 14.73 -0.46 -10.31
C VAL A 130 13.33 -0.53 -9.70
N LEU A 131 12.93 0.56 -9.05
CA LEU A 131 11.54 0.77 -8.66
C LEU A 131 10.68 0.86 -9.92
N THR A 132 9.83 -0.14 -10.12
CA THR A 132 9.07 -0.31 -11.37
C THR A 132 7.59 -0.39 -11.05
N LEU A 133 6.76 0.18 -11.92
CA LEU A 133 5.31 0.01 -11.90
C LEU A 133 4.94 -1.22 -12.73
N TRP A 134 4.02 -2.03 -12.23
CA TRP A 134 3.67 -3.33 -12.78
C TRP A 134 2.15 -3.44 -12.95
N LYS A 135 1.74 -4.02 -14.08
CA LYS A 135 0.45 -4.67 -14.21
C LYS A 135 0.58 -6.12 -13.77
N VAL A 136 -0.39 -6.60 -12.98
CA VAL A 136 -0.45 -8.00 -12.52
C VAL A 136 -1.64 -8.68 -13.18
N SER A 137 -1.43 -9.84 -13.78
CA SER A 137 -2.48 -10.63 -14.44
C SER A 137 -2.29 -12.11 -14.15
N GLY A 138 -3.22 -12.70 -13.40
CA GLY A 138 -3.10 -14.07 -12.90
C GLY A 138 -1.77 -14.32 -12.17
N GLY A 139 -1.37 -13.41 -11.28
CA GLY A 139 -0.11 -13.46 -10.54
C GLY A 139 1.15 -13.12 -11.35
N THR A 140 1.05 -12.94 -12.67
CA THR A 140 2.20 -12.58 -13.51
C THR A 140 2.37 -11.07 -13.58
N PHE A 141 3.58 -10.58 -13.30
CA PHE A 141 3.94 -9.17 -13.36
C PHE A 141 4.46 -8.78 -14.76
N SER A 142 4.00 -7.65 -15.28
CA SER A 142 4.50 -7.04 -16.53
C SER A 142 4.75 -5.55 -16.29
N ALA A 143 5.97 -5.09 -16.60
CA ALA A 143 6.34 -3.69 -16.41
C ALA A 143 5.51 -2.78 -17.33
N ILE A 144 5.14 -1.60 -16.85
CA ILE A 144 4.39 -0.57 -17.59
C ILE A 144 5.11 0.78 -17.58
#